data_AF-A0A0B1RRB1-F1
#
_entry.id   AF-A0A0B1RRB1-F1
#
_cell.length_a   1.000
_cell.length_b   1.000
_cell.length_c   1.000
_cell.angle_alpha   90.00
_cell.angle_beta   90.00
_cell.angle_gamma   90.00
#
_symmetry.space_group_name_H-M   'P 1'
#
loop_
_entity.id
_entity.type
_entity.pdbx_description
1 polymer ?
#
loop_
_entity_poly.entity_id
_entity_poly.type
_entity_poly.pdbx_seq_one_letter_code
_entity_poly.pdbx_strand_id
1 'polypeptide(L)'
;MPLENACKDAAYAIYSLKYFPELDGVMKEVSRVLKPGGRFLIYDLIKTEKYDEKNETHVEIVQGLEYACGMPSLHTREDMVTAAERYGLTFEEEEDLSVTNGSPFHYCFSHSPLFIKPYKCSPKARILPQGFLKFNDVFLSGTVQKIVDGGRLGILSGSKIFVFKKK
;
A
#
# COMPACT_ATOMS: atom_id res chain seq x y z
N MET A 1 11.88 -11.09 14.73
CA MET A 1 11.10 -12.30 14.36
C MET A 1 11.66 -13.51 15.11
N PRO A 2 10.81 -14.38 15.71
CA PRO A 2 11.24 -15.57 16.44
C PRO A 2 11.60 -16.71 15.48
N LEU A 3 12.53 -16.44 14.56
CA LEU A 3 13.03 -17.37 13.55
C LEU A 3 14.55 -17.35 13.59
N GLU A 4 15.17 -18.49 13.30
CA GLU A 4 16.63 -18.63 13.23
C GLU A 4 17.24 -17.84 12.06
N ASN A 5 18.53 -17.56 12.15
CA ASN A 5 19.27 -16.93 11.06
C ASN A 5 19.35 -17.87 9.86
N ALA A 6 19.26 -17.33 8.64
CA ALA A 6 19.44 -18.10 7.40
C ALA A 6 18.60 -19.40 7.31
N CYS A 7 17.35 -19.37 7.79
CA CYS A 7 16.46 -20.53 7.80
C CYS A 7 15.46 -20.54 6.63
N LYS A 8 15.31 -19.46 5.87
CA LYS A 8 14.32 -19.33 4.77
C LYS A 8 14.98 -19.11 3.42
N ASP A 9 14.45 -19.76 2.40
CA ASP A 9 14.84 -19.56 0.99
C ASP A 9 14.11 -18.37 0.36
N ALA A 10 12.91 -18.04 0.87
CA ALA A 10 12.13 -16.91 0.42
C ALA A 10 11.30 -16.28 1.55
N ALA A 11 10.96 -15.01 1.38
CA ALA A 11 10.05 -14.23 2.22
C ALA A 11 9.17 -13.34 1.34
N TYR A 12 8.01 -12.92 1.86
CA TYR A 12 7.14 -11.97 1.17
C TYR A 12 6.48 -11.02 2.17
N ALA A 13 6.17 -9.81 1.70
CA ALA A 13 5.39 -8.80 2.39
C ALA A 13 4.34 -8.27 1.43
N ILE A 14 3.08 -8.67 1.64
CA ILE A 14 1.95 -8.31 0.78
C ILE A 14 1.02 -7.38 1.58
N TYR A 15 0.90 -6.14 1.14
CA TYR A 15 0.07 -5.09 1.73
C TYR A 15 0.31 -4.86 3.24
N SER A 16 1.53 -5.09 3.71
CA SER A 16 1.86 -5.11 5.13
C SER A 16 2.87 -4.03 5.56
N LEU A 17 3.79 -3.62 4.67
CA LEU A 17 4.85 -2.68 5.00
C LEU A 17 4.34 -1.24 5.13
N LYS A 18 3.26 -0.88 4.44
CA LYS A 18 2.61 0.44 4.54
C LYS A 18 2.16 0.85 5.94
N TYR A 19 2.08 -0.09 6.89
CA TYR A 19 1.76 0.19 8.29
C TYR A 19 2.99 0.49 9.17
N PHE A 20 4.20 0.26 8.64
CA PHE A 20 5.43 0.54 9.36
C PHE A 20 5.90 1.96 9.03
N PRO A 21 6.18 2.82 10.03
CA PRO A 21 6.77 4.14 9.79
C PRO A 21 8.18 4.06 9.19
N GLU A 22 8.95 3.05 9.59
CA GLU A 22 10.32 2.82 9.14
C GLU A 22 10.48 1.36 8.68
N LEU A 23 11.19 1.16 7.58
CA LEU A 23 11.38 -0.17 6.98
C LEU A 23 12.61 -0.91 7.53
N ASP A 24 13.58 -0.19 8.10
CA ASP A 24 14.88 -0.72 8.50
C ASP A 24 14.81 -1.93 9.43
N GLY A 25 13.98 -1.86 10.46
CA GLY A 25 13.79 -2.99 11.39
C GLY A 25 13.26 -4.24 10.70
N VAL A 26 12.32 -4.07 9.76
CA VAL A 26 11.74 -5.18 8.99
C VAL A 26 12.75 -5.74 8.00
N MET A 27 13.41 -4.87 7.23
CA MET A 27 14.43 -5.27 6.24
C MET A 27 15.58 -6.03 6.90
N LYS A 28 16.05 -5.55 8.06
CA LYS A 28 17.09 -6.22 8.86
C LYS A 28 16.67 -7.63 9.26
N GLU A 29 15.46 -7.79 9.77
CA GLU A 29 14.96 -9.10 10.22
C GLU A 29 14.69 -10.05 9.05
N VAL A 30 14.15 -9.56 7.93
CA VAL A 30 13.97 -10.34 6.70
C VAL A 30 15.31 -10.80 6.15
N SER A 31 16.29 -9.89 6.04
CA SER A 31 17.64 -10.25 5.63
C SER A 31 18.27 -11.27 6.56
N ARG A 32 18.13 -11.12 7.88
CA ARG A 32 18.68 -12.07 8.87
C ARG A 32 18.16 -13.50 8.67
N VAL A 33 16.86 -13.68 8.42
CA VAL A 33 16.24 -15.01 8.31
C VAL A 33 16.43 -15.65 6.93
N LEU A 34 16.68 -14.86 5.88
CA LEU A 34 16.96 -15.39 4.55
C LEU A 34 18.34 -16.06 4.46
N LYS A 35 18.45 -17.13 3.69
CA LYS A 35 19.75 -17.71 3.28
C LYS A 35 20.44 -16.81 2.24
N PRO A 36 21.77 -16.85 2.10
CA PRO A 36 22.45 -16.24 0.95
C PRO A 36 21.82 -16.72 -0.36
N GLY A 37 21.51 -15.80 -1.26
CA GLY A 37 20.79 -16.08 -2.50
C GLY A 37 19.27 -16.23 -2.37
N GLY A 38 18.72 -16.20 -1.15
CA GLY A 38 17.27 -16.22 -0.91
C GLY A 38 16.58 -14.94 -1.38
N ARG A 39 15.27 -15.02 -1.65
CA ARG A 39 14.49 -13.91 -2.24
C ARG A 39 13.50 -13.28 -1.28
N PHE A 40 13.28 -11.98 -1.43
CA PHE A 40 12.25 -11.24 -0.72
C PHE A 40 11.35 -10.53 -1.72
N LEU A 41 10.03 -10.73 -1.61
CA LEU A 41 9.04 -10.05 -2.43
C LEU A 41 8.30 -9.00 -1.61
N ILE A 42 8.14 -7.80 -2.17
CA ILE A 42 7.29 -6.75 -1.62
C ILE A 42 6.19 -6.44 -2.65
N TYR A 43 4.94 -6.45 -2.20
CA TYR A 43 3.80 -5.98 -2.97
C TYR A 43 2.92 -5.12 -2.07
N ASP A 44 2.92 -3.80 -2.24
CA ASP A 44 2.22 -2.88 -1.34
C ASP A 44 1.61 -1.67 -2.05
N LEU A 45 0.82 -0.88 -1.32
CA LEU A 45 0.37 0.44 -1.75
C LEU A 45 1.48 1.46 -1.49
N ILE A 46 1.91 2.17 -2.53
CA ILE A 46 2.99 3.16 -2.46
C ILE A 46 2.57 4.50 -3.06
N LYS A 47 3.27 5.56 -2.65
CA LYS A 47 3.32 6.81 -3.41
C LYS A 47 4.23 6.65 -4.61
N THR A 48 3.84 7.24 -5.72
CA THR A 48 4.67 7.30 -6.92
C THR A 48 5.46 8.61 -6.95
N GLU A 49 6.38 8.70 -7.89
CA GLU A 49 7.13 9.90 -8.24
C GLU A 49 6.26 11.08 -8.71
N LYS A 50 4.97 10.86 -9.02
CA LYS A 50 4.03 11.91 -9.40
C LYS A 50 3.40 12.61 -8.20
N TYR A 51 3.50 12.04 -7.01
CA TYR A 51 3.03 12.69 -5.81
C TYR A 51 3.83 13.96 -5.55
N ASP A 52 3.12 15.05 -5.24
CA ASP A 52 3.70 16.37 -4.97
C ASP A 52 3.13 16.86 -3.65
N GLU A 53 3.99 17.01 -2.65
CA GLU A 53 3.62 17.48 -1.30
C GLU A 53 3.16 18.93 -1.26
N LYS A 54 3.42 19.72 -2.31
CA LYS A 54 2.97 21.11 -2.43
C LYS A 54 1.62 21.22 -3.13
N ASN A 55 1.14 20.14 -3.74
CA ASN A 55 -0.16 20.10 -4.37
C ASN A 55 -1.23 19.69 -3.34
N GLU A 56 -2.06 20.64 -2.95
CA GLU A 56 -3.11 20.43 -1.93
C GLU A 56 -4.04 19.26 -2.26
N THR A 57 -4.37 19.03 -3.53
CA THR A 57 -5.22 17.90 -3.95
C THR A 57 -4.51 16.56 -3.74
N HIS A 58 -3.21 16.48 -4.04
CA HIS A 58 -2.44 15.25 -3.82
C HIS A 58 -2.36 14.94 -2.31
N VAL A 59 -2.06 15.97 -1.51
CA VAL A 59 -1.98 15.87 -0.05
C VAL A 59 -3.31 15.41 0.55
N GLU A 60 -4.43 16.02 0.14
CA GLU A 60 -5.77 15.65 0.64
C GLU A 60 -6.10 14.18 0.35
N ILE A 61 -5.83 13.70 -0.86
CA ILE A 61 -6.09 12.32 -1.26
C ILE A 61 -5.24 11.34 -0.44
N VAL A 62 -3.93 11.59 -0.37
CA VAL A 62 -2.98 10.67 0.27
C VAL A 62 -3.17 10.68 1.79
N GLN A 63 -3.13 11.85 2.43
CA GLN A 63 -3.29 11.94 3.89
C GLN A 63 -4.68 11.51 4.33
N GLY A 64 -5.71 11.79 3.53
CA GLY A 64 -7.05 11.32 3.82
C GLY A 64 -7.17 9.79 3.77
N LEU A 65 -6.38 9.12 2.91
CA LEU A 65 -6.32 7.67 2.82
C LEU A 65 -5.52 7.09 3.99
N GLU A 66 -4.39 7.70 4.32
CA GLU A 66 -3.56 7.37 5.48
C GLU A 66 -4.35 7.48 6.78
N TYR A 67 -5.09 8.58 6.97
CA TYR A 67 -5.97 8.79 8.11
C TYR A 67 -7.08 7.73 8.19
N ALA A 68 -7.79 7.48 7.08
CA ALA A 68 -8.89 6.53 7.05
C ALA A 68 -8.42 5.10 7.38
N CYS A 69 -7.25 4.70 6.88
CA CYS A 69 -6.71 3.35 7.05
C CYS A 69 -5.75 3.22 8.24
N GLY A 70 -5.51 4.28 9.02
CA GLY A 70 -4.57 4.28 10.15
C GLY A 70 -3.13 3.99 9.76
N MET A 71 -2.70 4.50 8.61
CA MET A 71 -1.35 4.30 8.07
C MET A 71 -0.47 5.51 8.40
N PRO A 72 0.83 5.31 8.68
CA PRO A 72 1.81 6.40 8.56
C PRO A 72 1.91 6.87 7.10
N SER A 73 2.76 7.87 6.86
CA SER A 73 3.10 8.31 5.50
C SER A 73 3.49 7.11 4.64
N LEU A 74 2.82 6.91 3.52
CA LEU A 74 3.11 5.80 2.61
C LEU A 74 4.55 5.86 2.10
N HIS A 75 5.16 4.71 1.87
CA HIS A 75 6.51 4.63 1.31
C HIS A 75 6.48 4.88 -0.20
N THR A 76 7.59 5.35 -0.74
CA THR A 76 7.87 5.35 -2.17
C THR A 76 8.62 4.07 -2.56
N ARG A 77 8.73 3.82 -3.87
CA ARG A 77 9.64 2.81 -4.42
C ARG A 77 11.06 3.00 -3.90
N GLU A 78 11.55 4.24 -3.88
CA GLU A 78 12.93 4.55 -3.51
C GLU A 78 13.19 4.27 -2.02
N ASP A 79 12.23 4.57 -1.15
CA ASP A 79 12.32 4.23 0.27
C ASP A 79 12.48 2.71 0.48
N MET A 80 11.66 1.91 -0.22
CA MET A 80 11.72 0.45 -0.14
C MET A 80 13.04 -0.11 -0.65
N VAL A 81 13.50 0.34 -1.82
CA VAL A 81 14.75 -0.13 -2.43
C VAL A 81 15.94 0.25 -1.54
N THR A 82 16.04 1.52 -1.14
CA THR A 82 17.16 2.00 -0.33
C THR A 82 17.20 1.31 1.03
N ALA A 83 16.04 1.10 1.67
CA ALA A 83 15.97 0.37 2.94
C ALA A 83 16.40 -1.08 2.79
N ALA A 84 15.96 -1.79 1.74
CA ALA A 84 16.35 -3.17 1.49
C ALA A 84 17.87 -3.30 1.27
N GLU A 85 18.45 -2.41 0.45
CA GLU A 85 19.87 -2.44 0.10
C GLU A 85 20.80 -2.22 1.31
N ARG A 86 20.41 -1.35 2.26
CA ARG A 86 21.13 -1.16 3.54
C ARG A 86 21.36 -2.46 4.30
N TYR A 87 20.49 -3.45 4.13
CA TYR A 87 20.55 -4.74 4.82
C TYR A 87 20.93 -5.90 3.89
N GLY A 88 21.57 -5.62 2.76
CA GLY A 88 22.11 -6.67 1.87
C GLY A 88 21.05 -7.39 1.03
N LEU A 89 19.86 -6.80 0.88
CA LEU A 89 18.83 -7.24 -0.06
C LEU A 89 18.97 -6.40 -1.33
N THR A 90 19.55 -6.98 -2.37
CA THR A 90 19.77 -6.30 -3.66
C THR A 90 18.50 -6.33 -4.47
N PHE A 91 18.08 -5.19 -5.02
CA PHE A 91 16.96 -5.16 -5.96
C PHE A 91 17.27 -6.03 -7.19
N GLU A 92 16.35 -6.93 -7.53
CA GLU A 92 16.49 -7.90 -8.63
C GLU A 92 15.51 -7.59 -9.77
N GLU A 93 14.23 -7.38 -9.45
CA GLU A 93 13.16 -7.25 -10.44
C GLU A 93 12.01 -6.35 -9.94
N GLU A 94 11.31 -5.72 -10.87
CA GLU A 94 10.03 -5.04 -10.64
C GLU A 94 9.02 -5.43 -11.72
N GLU A 95 7.79 -5.75 -11.30
CA GLU A 95 6.67 -6.02 -12.18
C GLU A 95 5.52 -5.07 -11.85
N ASP A 96 4.89 -4.49 -12.89
CA ASP A 96 3.66 -3.72 -12.73
C ASP A 96 2.45 -4.56 -13.21
N LEU A 97 1.68 -5.09 -12.25
CA LEU A 97 0.51 -5.91 -12.53
C LEU A 97 -0.57 -5.16 -13.34
N SER A 98 -0.58 -3.83 -13.34
CA SER A 98 -1.53 -3.08 -14.15
C SER A 98 -1.21 -3.14 -15.63
N VAL A 99 0.09 -3.25 -15.95
CA VAL A 99 0.59 -3.47 -17.31
C VAL A 99 0.40 -4.94 -17.68
N THR A 100 0.83 -5.87 -16.82
CA THR A 100 0.73 -7.32 -17.08
C THR A 100 -0.72 -7.75 -17.32
N ASN A 101 -1.65 -7.32 -16.47
CA ASN A 101 -3.06 -7.73 -16.56
C ASN A 101 -3.93 -6.79 -17.40
N GLY A 102 -3.38 -5.68 -17.89
CA GLY A 102 -4.12 -4.65 -18.63
C GLY A 102 -5.26 -3.99 -17.84
N SER A 103 -5.22 -4.06 -16.51
CA SER A 103 -6.27 -3.53 -15.62
C SER A 103 -5.65 -2.76 -14.46
N PRO A 104 -6.12 -1.54 -14.13
CA PRO A 104 -5.56 -0.77 -13.02
C PRO A 104 -5.83 -1.45 -11.68
N PHE A 105 -4.95 -1.26 -10.68
CA PHE A 105 -5.12 -1.86 -9.36
C PHE A 105 -6.43 -1.46 -8.66
N HIS A 106 -6.94 -0.26 -8.96
CA HIS A 106 -8.21 0.23 -8.43
C HIS A 106 -9.44 -0.30 -9.19
N TYR A 107 -9.28 -1.20 -10.16
CA TYR A 107 -10.37 -1.68 -11.02
C TYR A 107 -11.56 -2.24 -10.22
N CYS A 108 -11.30 -3.07 -9.21
CA CYS A 108 -12.34 -3.65 -8.35
C CYS A 108 -13.21 -2.59 -7.66
N PHE A 109 -12.62 -1.42 -7.38
CA PHE A 109 -13.29 -0.30 -6.74
C PHE A 109 -13.98 0.63 -7.75
N SER A 110 -13.43 0.77 -8.95
CA SER A 110 -13.90 1.71 -9.96
C SER A 110 -14.87 1.12 -11.00
N HIS A 111 -14.90 -0.21 -11.15
CA HIS A 111 -15.65 -0.84 -12.23
C HIS A 111 -17.17 -0.80 -12.01
N SER A 112 -17.62 -0.84 -10.75
CA SER A 112 -19.05 -0.78 -10.43
C SER A 112 -19.40 0.52 -9.72
N PRO A 113 -20.34 1.32 -10.25
CA PRO A 113 -20.81 2.53 -9.57
C PRO A 113 -21.57 2.21 -8.28
N LEU A 114 -21.91 0.95 -8.01
CA LEU A 114 -22.53 0.53 -6.75
C LEU A 114 -21.54 0.50 -5.58
N PHE A 115 -20.24 0.28 -5.83
CA PHE A 115 -19.21 0.25 -4.78
C PHE A 115 -18.87 1.64 -4.25
N ILE A 116 -19.06 2.68 -5.08
CA ILE A 116 -18.71 4.07 -4.76
C ILE A 116 -19.91 4.85 -4.21
N LYS A 117 -21.14 4.34 -4.38
CA LYS A 117 -22.34 5.06 -3.95
C LYS A 117 -22.40 5.19 -2.42
N PRO A 118 -22.45 6.41 -1.86
CA PRO A 118 -22.68 6.58 -0.43
C PRO A 118 -24.06 6.04 -0.09
N TYR A 119 -24.13 5.08 0.84
CA TYR A 119 -25.38 4.60 1.39
C TYR A 119 -25.99 5.68 2.27
N LYS A 120 -26.76 6.59 1.67
CA LYS A 120 -27.53 7.62 2.39
C LYS A 120 -28.81 7.02 2.95
N CYS A 121 -28.71 5.99 3.80
CA CYS A 121 -29.85 5.56 4.59
C CYS A 121 -30.11 6.59 5.70
N SER A 122 -31.34 7.09 5.79
CA SER A 122 -31.72 8.10 6.78
C SER A 122 -31.56 7.53 8.21
N PRO A 123 -30.82 8.20 9.11
CA PRO A 123 -30.70 7.79 10.51
C PRO A 123 -32.05 7.66 11.24
N LYS A 124 -33.11 8.29 10.70
CA LYS A 124 -34.47 8.25 11.26
C LYS A 124 -35.06 6.83 11.33
N ALA A 125 -34.60 5.91 10.48
CA ALA A 125 -35.08 4.53 10.48
C ALA A 125 -34.45 3.67 11.60
N ARG A 126 -33.48 4.17 12.39
CA ARG A 126 -32.71 3.40 13.41
C ARG A 126 -32.04 2.11 12.91
N ILE A 127 -31.95 1.91 11.59
CA ILE A 127 -31.32 0.73 10.99
C ILE A 127 -29.79 0.75 11.18
N LEU A 128 -29.20 1.94 11.27
CA LEU A 128 -27.75 2.13 11.34
C LEU A 128 -27.33 2.80 12.66
N PRO A 129 -26.16 2.42 13.23
CA PRO A 129 -25.63 3.04 14.45
C PRO A 129 -25.40 4.54 14.30
N GLN A 130 -25.42 5.25 15.44
CA GLN A 130 -24.96 6.64 15.47
C GLN A 130 -23.51 6.74 14.98
N GLY A 131 -23.22 7.73 14.14
CA GLY A 131 -21.90 7.92 13.55
C GLY A 131 -21.62 7.09 12.28
N PHE A 132 -22.52 6.20 11.86
CA PHE A 132 -22.32 5.39 10.65
C PHE A 132 -22.08 6.25 9.40
N LEU A 133 -22.78 7.38 9.23
CA LEU A 133 -22.56 8.26 8.08
C LEU A 133 -21.12 8.81 8.06
N LYS A 134 -20.62 9.27 9.21
CA LYS A 134 -19.23 9.72 9.34
C LYS A 134 -18.24 8.59 9.07
N PHE A 135 -18.52 7.40 9.58
CA PHE A 135 -17.72 6.21 9.28
C PHE A 135 -17.73 5.88 7.78
N ASN A 136 -18.89 5.92 7.13
CA ASN A 136 -19.00 5.68 5.69
C ASN A 136 -18.20 6.70 4.88
N ASP A 137 -18.36 7.98 5.20
CA ASP A 137 -17.74 9.09 4.47
C ASP A 137 -16.20 9.11 4.63
N VAL A 138 -15.69 8.67 5.78
CA VAL A 138 -14.25 8.57 6.04
C VAL A 138 -13.69 7.24 5.54
N PHE A 139 -14.23 6.11 6.00
CA PHE A 139 -13.60 4.79 5.91
C PHE A 139 -14.10 3.95 4.73
N LEU A 140 -15.40 3.97 4.43
CA LEU A 140 -15.94 3.13 3.34
C LEU A 140 -15.80 3.85 2.00
N SER A 141 -16.78 4.69 1.67
CA SER A 141 -16.79 5.46 0.42
C SER A 141 -15.58 6.38 0.32
N GLY A 142 -15.16 6.97 1.44
CA GLY A 142 -14.01 7.87 1.49
C GLY A 142 -12.69 7.23 1.06
N THR A 143 -12.37 6.05 1.61
CA THR A 143 -11.18 5.28 1.26
C THR A 143 -11.21 4.82 -0.19
N VAL A 144 -12.33 4.26 -0.62
CA VAL A 144 -12.54 3.79 -2.01
C VAL A 144 -12.30 4.93 -3.00
N GLN A 145 -12.89 6.09 -2.75
CA GLN A 145 -12.73 7.28 -3.60
C GLN A 145 -11.27 7.71 -3.69
N LYS A 146 -10.56 7.78 -2.55
CA LYS A 146 -9.14 8.20 -2.51
C LYS A 146 -8.21 7.22 -3.22
N ILE A 147 -8.44 5.91 -3.10
CA ILE A 147 -7.70 4.87 -3.83
C ILE A 147 -7.89 5.06 -5.34
N VAL A 148 -9.14 5.24 -5.78
CA VAL A 148 -9.48 5.40 -7.20
C VAL A 148 -8.90 6.70 -7.75
N ASP A 149 -9.09 7.82 -7.06
CA ASP A 149 -8.62 9.13 -7.52
C ASP A 149 -7.09 9.22 -7.51
N GLY A 150 -6.44 8.73 -6.45
CA GLY A 150 -4.98 8.67 -6.40
C GLY A 150 -4.39 7.75 -7.47
N GLY A 151 -5.06 6.64 -7.78
CA GLY A 151 -4.70 5.78 -8.89
C GLY A 151 -4.88 6.44 -10.26
N ARG A 152 -5.98 7.17 -10.49
CA ARG A 152 -6.24 7.92 -11.73
C ARG A 152 -5.27 9.07 -11.96
N LEU A 153 -4.91 9.79 -10.90
CA LEU A 153 -3.85 10.81 -10.93
C LEU A 153 -2.46 10.19 -11.07
N GLY A 154 -2.34 8.88 -10.81
CA GLY A 154 -1.09 8.15 -10.84
C GLY A 154 -0.14 8.51 -9.70
N ILE A 155 -0.65 9.10 -8.61
CA ILE A 155 0.12 9.47 -7.41
C ILE A 155 0.20 8.32 -6.40
N LEU A 156 -0.68 7.32 -6.55
CA LEU A 156 -0.68 6.08 -5.81
C LEU A 156 -0.56 4.90 -6.77
N SER A 157 0.17 3.87 -6.36
CA SER A 157 0.21 2.58 -7.05
C SER A 157 0.08 1.44 -6.05
N GLY A 158 -0.85 0.52 -6.33
CA GLY A 158 -0.99 -0.77 -5.66
C GLY A 158 -0.80 -1.93 -6.65
N SER A 159 -0.02 -1.73 -7.72
CA SER A 159 0.22 -2.75 -8.75
C SER A 159 1.67 -3.24 -8.83
N LYS A 160 2.61 -2.53 -8.18
CA LYS A 160 4.03 -2.82 -8.31
C LYS A 160 4.49 -3.90 -7.34
N ILE A 161 5.11 -4.93 -7.88
CA ILE A 161 5.81 -5.98 -7.16
C ILE A 161 7.31 -5.71 -7.27
N PHE A 162 8.02 -5.79 -6.15
CA PHE A 162 9.47 -5.68 -6.10
C PHE A 162 10.06 -6.99 -5.59
N VAL A 163 11.09 -7.50 -6.26
CA VAL A 163 11.83 -8.68 -5.84
C VAL A 163 13.25 -8.27 -5.50
N PHE A 164 13.73 -8.74 -4.35
CA PHE A 164 15.08 -8.55 -3.85
C PHE A 164 15.74 -9.89 -3.64
N LYS A 165 17.07 -9.91 -3.78
CA LYS A 165 17.91 -11.08 -3.52
C LYS A 165 18.92 -10.78 -2.43
N LYS A 166 18.98 -11.65 -1.42
CA LYS A 166 19.98 -11.57 -0.36
C LYS A 166 21.37 -11.89 -0.91
N LYS A 167 22.33 -11.00 -0.66
CA LYS A 167 23.76 -11.22 -0.93
C LYS A 167 24.33 -12.35 -0.06
#